data_AF-A0A1A9G1E4-F1
#
_entry.id   AF-A0A1A9G1E4-F1
#
_cell.length_a   1.000
_cell.length_b   1.000
_cell.length_c   1.000
_cell.angle_alpha   90.00
_cell.angle_beta   90.00
_cell.angle_gamma   90.00
#
_symmetry.space_group_name_H-M   'P 1'
#
loop_
_entity.id
_entity.type
_entity.pdbx_description
1 polymer ?
#
loop_
_entity_poly.entity_id
_entity_poly.type
_entity_poly.pdbx_seq_one_letter_code
_entity_poly.pdbx_strand_id
1 'polypeptide(L)'
;MAQFGLETTWDAIPVLGLDAFAHEFEESGAYRSIKVYSVPETVRPERYFIVETISGEVEEVPPSLVRDTLLLAHFSLPPEGDAVLFYAHPEVLAA
;
A
#
# COMPACT_ATOMS: atom_id res chain seq x y z
N MET A 1 -8.51 2.24 12.53
CA MET A 1 -8.39 3.55 11.85
C MET A 1 -7.07 3.56 11.09
N ALA A 2 -7.12 3.71 9.76
CA ALA A 2 -5.92 3.69 8.93
C ALA A 2 -4.95 4.85 9.19
N GLN A 3 -3.65 4.53 9.18
CA GLN A 3 -2.54 5.47 9.27
C GLN A 3 -1.56 5.25 8.11
N PHE A 4 -1.05 6.33 7.51
CA PHE A 4 -0.11 6.30 6.40
C PHE A 4 1.17 7.08 6.76
N GLY A 5 2.32 6.53 6.43
CA GLY A 5 3.62 7.09 6.83
C GLY A 5 4.77 6.11 6.65
N LEU A 6 5.88 6.38 7.34
CA LEU A 6 6.99 5.43 7.51
C LEU A 6 6.50 4.12 8.13
N GLU A 7 5.50 4.20 9.01
CA GLU A 7 4.68 3.06 9.40
C GLU A 7 3.27 3.25 8.82
N THR A 8 2.76 2.23 8.14
CA THR A 8 1.41 2.21 7.58
C THR A 8 0.63 1.03 8.15
N THR A 9 -0.53 1.30 8.74
CA THR A 9 -1.35 0.30 9.44
C THR A 9 -2.85 0.49 9.21
N TRP A 10 -3.62 -0.60 9.26
CA TRP A 10 -5.09 -0.60 9.35
C TRP A 10 -5.60 -1.94 9.90
N ASP A 11 -6.83 -1.91 10.44
CA ASP A 11 -7.50 -3.11 10.97
C ASP A 11 -7.95 -4.06 9.85
N ALA A 12 -8.36 -5.29 10.20
CA ALA A 12 -8.85 -6.24 9.21
C ALA A 12 -10.03 -5.66 8.41
N ILE A 13 -10.15 -6.04 7.13
CA ILE A 13 -11.19 -5.57 6.20
C ILE A 13 -12.05 -6.78 5.75
N PRO A 14 -13.05 -7.21 6.55
CA PRO A 14 -13.78 -8.46 6.30
C PRO A 14 -14.53 -8.48 4.96
N VAL A 15 -15.04 -7.34 4.50
CA VAL A 15 -15.78 -7.24 3.23
C VAL A 15 -14.89 -7.54 2.02
N LEU A 16 -13.59 -7.32 2.13
CA LEU A 16 -12.58 -7.68 1.12
C LEU A 16 -11.87 -9.01 1.44
N GLY A 17 -12.17 -9.60 2.60
CA GLY A 17 -11.51 -10.80 3.12
C GLY A 17 -10.01 -10.58 3.40
N LEU A 18 -9.61 -9.39 3.83
CA LEU A 18 -8.22 -9.06 4.14
C LEU A 18 -8.01 -8.99 5.66
N ASP A 19 -6.88 -9.51 6.12
CA ASP A 19 -6.46 -9.43 7.53
C ASP A 19 -5.97 -8.02 7.89
N ALA A 20 -5.62 -7.79 9.17
CA ALA A 20 -5.01 -6.53 9.56
C ALA A 20 -3.66 -6.34 8.86
N PHE A 21 -3.33 -5.10 8.53
CA PHE A 21 -2.10 -4.74 7.84
C PHE A 21 -1.22 -3.86 8.72
N ALA A 22 0.07 -4.15 8.72
CA ALA A 22 1.10 -3.28 9.26
C ALA A 22 2.36 -3.44 8.41
N HIS A 23 2.94 -2.32 7.98
CA HIS A 23 4.19 -2.31 7.24
C HIS A 23 5.02 -1.08 7.57
N GLU A 24 6.32 -1.31 7.77
CA GLU A 24 7.31 -0.26 8.00
C GLU A 24 8.17 -0.12 6.74
N PHE A 25 8.34 1.11 6.27
CA PHE A 25 9.17 1.47 5.14
C PHE A 25 10.52 1.98 5.65
N GLU A 26 11.61 1.54 5.04
CA GLU A 26 12.95 2.04 5.41
C GLU A 26 13.03 3.56 5.24
N GLU A 27 13.82 4.26 6.03
CA GLU A 27 14.03 5.69 5.78
C GLU A 27 14.83 5.91 4.49
N SER A 28 14.43 6.90 3.69
CA SER A 28 15.10 7.23 2.43
C SER A 28 15.25 8.73 2.28
N GLY A 29 16.41 9.16 1.78
CA GLY A 29 16.69 10.55 1.41
C GLY A 29 16.08 10.96 0.05
N ALA A 30 15.26 10.09 -0.55
CA ALA A 30 14.58 10.35 -1.82
C ALA A 30 13.05 10.32 -1.65
N TYR A 31 12.37 10.99 -2.59
CA TYR A 31 10.92 10.89 -2.71
C TYR A 31 10.51 9.49 -3.18
N ARG A 32 9.49 8.94 -2.53
CA ARG A 32 8.94 7.63 -2.85
C ARG A 32 7.45 7.68 -3.08
N SER A 33 6.99 6.93 -4.07
CA SER A 33 5.58 6.67 -4.31
C SER A 33 5.28 5.25 -3.86
N ILE A 34 4.38 5.12 -2.89
CA ILE A 34 3.97 3.83 -2.31
C ILE A 34 2.57 3.48 -2.81
N LYS A 35 2.40 2.29 -3.36
CA LYS A 35 1.09 1.73 -3.70
C LYS A 35 0.90 0.40 -3.01
N VAL A 36 -0.23 0.22 -2.35
CA VAL A 36 -0.61 -1.05 -1.72
C VAL A 36 -1.81 -1.62 -2.46
N TYR A 37 -1.69 -2.87 -2.87
CA TYR A 37 -2.71 -3.62 -3.60
C TYR A 37 -3.18 -4.82 -2.78
N SER A 38 -4.44 -5.21 -2.94
CA SER A 38 -4.86 -6.57 -2.63
C SER A 38 -4.54 -7.49 -3.80
N VAL A 39 -4.07 -8.69 -3.51
CA VAL A 39 -3.82 -9.76 -4.49
C VAL A 39 -4.47 -11.06 -4.06
N PRO A 40 -4.72 -12.02 -4.98
CA PRO A 40 -5.24 -13.32 -4.62
C PRO A 40 -4.32 -14.07 -3.65
N GLU A 41 -4.91 -14.89 -2.76
CA GLU A 41 -4.17 -15.74 -1.81
C GLU A 41 -3.22 -16.72 -2.52
N THR A 42 -3.57 -17.15 -3.73
CA THR A 42 -2.73 -18.00 -4.58
C THR A 42 -1.45 -17.31 -5.04
N VAL A 43 -1.40 -15.98 -5.02
CA VAL A 43 -0.23 -15.16 -5.37
C VAL A 43 0.60 -14.86 -4.12
N ARG A 44 -0.04 -14.43 -3.03
CA ARG A 44 0.61 -14.21 -1.72
C ARG A 44 -0.33 -14.58 -0.58
N PRO A 45 0.14 -15.32 0.45
CA PRO A 45 -0.67 -15.68 1.61
C PRO A 45 -1.24 -14.47 2.35
N GLU A 46 -0.46 -13.38 2.46
CA GLU A 46 -0.88 -12.16 3.14
C GLU A 46 -1.86 -11.33 2.30
N ARG A 47 -2.06 -11.69 1.01
CA ARG A 47 -2.98 -11.01 0.09
C ARG A 47 -2.70 -9.53 -0.12
N TYR A 48 -1.54 -9.04 0.31
CA TYR A 48 -1.06 -7.68 0.11
C TYR A 48 0.17 -7.66 -0.80
N PHE A 49 0.21 -6.70 -1.71
CA PHE A 49 1.36 -6.41 -2.55
C PHE A 49 1.69 -4.92 -2.46
N ILE A 50 2.94 -4.61 -2.13
CA ILE A 50 3.41 -3.25 -1.89
C ILE A 50 4.41 -2.92 -3.00
N VAL A 51 4.19 -1.79 -3.66
CA VAL A 51 5.10 -1.23 -4.64
C VAL A 51 5.68 0.05 -4.06
N GLU A 52 7.00 0.08 -3.93
CA GLU A 52 7.77 1.26 -3.57
C GLU A 52 8.55 1.73 -4.81
N THR A 53 8.18 2.89 -5.34
CA THR A 53 8.86 3.49 -6.48
C THR A 53 9.64 4.70 -6.01
N ILE A 54 10.97 4.61 -6.06
CA ILE A 54 11.85 5.76 -5.82
C ILE A 54 11.84 6.66 -7.06
N SER A 55 11.86 7.97 -6.87
CA SER A 55 11.84 8.94 -7.96
C SER A 55 12.97 8.69 -8.97
N GLY A 56 12.60 8.38 -10.22
CA GLY A 56 13.52 8.08 -11.32
C GLY A 56 13.71 6.58 -11.60
N GLU A 57 13.14 5.71 -10.78
CA GLU A 57 13.16 4.26 -10.99
C GLU A 57 11.94 3.75 -11.76
N VAL A 58 12.05 2.52 -12.27
CA VAL A 58 10.95 1.84 -12.94
C VAL A 58 10.00 1.29 -11.87
N GLU A 59 8.73 1.65 -11.97
CA GLU A 59 7.68 1.13 -11.08
C GLU A 59 7.51 -0.39 -11.29
N GLU A 60 7.60 -1.16 -10.21
CA GLU A 60 7.24 -2.57 -10.22
C GLU A 60 5.72 -2.70 -10.35
N VAL A 61 5.27 -3.54 -11.28
CA VAL A 61 3.85 -3.77 -11.51
C VAL A 61 3.44 -4.99 -10.70
N PRO A 62 2.28 -4.98 -10.00
CA PRO A 62 1.80 -6.16 -9.30
C PRO A 62 1.76 -7.37 -10.23
N PRO A 63 2.13 -8.57 -9.72
CA PRO A 63 2.26 -9.79 -10.52
C PRO A 63 0.95 -10.22 -11.21
N SER A 64 -0.18 -9.66 -10.80
CA SER A 64 -1.49 -9.90 -11.37
C SER A 64 -2.06 -8.63 -12.04
N LEU A 65 -2.08 -8.61 -13.38
CA LEU A 65 -3.05 -7.87 -14.20
C LEU A 65 -4.45 -8.55 -14.16
N VAL A 66 -4.79 -9.20 -13.05
CA VAL A 66 -6.04 -9.94 -12.89
C VAL A 66 -7.12 -8.96 -12.42
N ARG A 67 -8.37 -9.19 -12.82
CA ARG A 67 -9.55 -8.42 -12.37
C ARG A 67 -9.66 -8.25 -10.85
N ASP A 68 -9.00 -9.12 -10.09
CA ASP A 68 -9.10 -9.19 -8.64
C ASP A 68 -8.00 -8.41 -7.89
N THR A 69 -7.04 -7.81 -8.63
CA THR A 69 -6.06 -6.89 -8.02
C THR A 69 -6.73 -5.53 -7.81
N LEU A 70 -6.86 -5.11 -6.56
CA LEU A 70 -7.48 -3.84 -6.19
C LEU A 70 -6.43 -2.91 -5.57
N LEU A 71 -6.36 -1.66 -6.02
CA LEU A 71 -5.58 -0.64 -5.34
C LEU A 71 -6.27 -0.29 -4.01
N LEU A 72 -5.56 -0.45 -2.91
CA LEU A 72 -6.05 -0.16 -1.56
C LEU A 72 -5.58 1.21 -1.08
N ALA A 73 -4.33 1.56 -1.35
CA ALA A 73 -3.75 2.84 -0.95
C ALA A 73 -2.69 3.31 -1.94
N HIS A 74 -2.59 4.61 -2.14
CA HIS A 74 -1.49 5.29 -2.83
C HIS A 74 -1.15 6.56 -2.08
N PHE A 75 0.08 6.65 -1.59
CA PHE A 75 0.61 7.83 -0.93
C PHE A 75 2.07 8.04 -1.31
N SER A 76 2.63 9.21 -1.00
CA SER A 76 4.06 9.43 -1.10
C SER A 76 4.71 9.67 0.25
N LEU A 77 5.99 9.31 0.29
CA LEU A 77 6.91 9.58 1.38
C LEU A 77 8.01 10.50 0.83
N PRO A 78 7.89 11.83 1.01
CA PRO A 78 8.99 12.73 0.71
C PRO A 78 10.14 12.50 1.70
N PRO A 79 11.39 12.87 1.33
CA PRO A 79 12.55 12.68 2.20
C PRO A 79 12.49 13.56 3.46
N GLU A 80 11.81 14.70 3.34
CA GLU A 80 11.51 15.59 4.43
C GLU A 80 10.02 15.96 4.32
N GLY A 81 9.30 15.83 5.43
CA GLY A 81 7.88 16.20 5.51
C GLY A 81 6.94 15.00 5.70
N ASP A 82 5.66 15.32 5.75
CA ASP A 82 4.61 14.35 6.04
C ASP A 82 4.23 13.53 4.81
N ALA A 83 3.74 12.31 5.04
CA ALA A 83 3.18 11.49 4.00
C ALA A 83 1.99 12.19 3.31
N VAL A 84 1.94 12.12 1.98
CA VAL A 84 0.85 12.71 1.20
C VAL A 84 -0.01 11.60 0.63
N LEU A 85 -1.24 11.48 1.14
CA LEU A 85 -2.20 10.50 0.64
C LEU A 85 -2.83 10.98 -0.67
N PHE A 86 -2.66 10.20 -1.75
CA PHE A 86 -3.32 10.45 -3.04
C PHE A 86 -4.64 9.69 -3.16
N TYR A 87 -4.67 8.46 -2.66
CA TYR A 87 -5.83 7.59 -2.72
C TYR A 87 -5.83 6.62 -1.56
N ALA A 88 -7.01 6.37 -1.01
CA ALA A 88 -7.30 5.22 -0.17
C ALA A 88 -8.67 4.66 -0.53
N HIS A 89 -8.78 3.34 -0.58
CA HIS A 89 -10.05 2.67 -0.78
C HIS A 89 -10.98 2.95 0.41
N PRO A 90 -12.29 3.17 0.22
CA PRO A 90 -13.21 3.52 1.30
C PRO A 90 -13.17 2.55 2.49
N GLU A 91 -13.06 1.24 2.20
CA GLU A 91 -12.95 0.21 3.22
C GLU A 91 -11.63 0.27 4.02
N VAL A 92 -10.55 0.80 3.44
CA VAL A 92 -9.30 1.06 4.16
C VAL A 92 -9.48 2.24 5.11
N LEU A 93 -10.16 3.31 4.66
CA LEU A 93 -10.43 4.47 5.52
C LEU A 93 -11.41 4.16 6.66
N ALA A 94 -12.31 3.19 6.44
CA ALA A 94 -13.29 2.75 7.42
C ALA A 94 -12.73 1.77 8.45
N ALA A 95 -11.63 1.09 8.12
CA ALA A 95 -10.90 0.19 9.01
C ALA A 95 -10.08 0.98 10.02
#